data_AF-A0A962JR96-F1
#
_entry.id   AF-A0A962JR96-F1
#
_cell.length_a   1.000
_cell.length_b   1.000
_cell.length_c   1.000
_cell.angle_alpha   90.00
_cell.angle_beta   90.00
_cell.angle_gamma   90.00
#
_symmetry.space_group_name_H-M   'P 1'
#
loop_
_entity.id
_entity.type
_entity.pdbx_description
1 polymer ?
#
loop_
_entity_poly.entity_id
_entity_poly.type
_entity_poly.pdbx_seq_one_letter_code
_entity_poly.pdbx_strand_id
1 'polypeptide(L)' 'LSAMIKARQQGIQVVRSSRVGSGSVTLGAEVDDEKYDFVVADNLNPQKSRILLMLALTKYSDSAEIQRLFFEY' A
#
# COMPACT_ATOMS: atom_id res chain seq x y z
N LEU A 1 2.36 7.98 -11.44
CA LEU A 1 1.00 7.62 -10.96
C LEU A 1 0.16 6.88 -12.00
N SER A 2 0.06 7.35 -13.25
CA SER A 2 -0.87 6.81 -14.26
C SER A 2 -0.81 5.29 -14.48
N ALA A 3 0.38 4.67 -14.48
CA ALA A 3 0.50 3.22 -14.62
C ALA A 3 -0.07 2.45 -13.42
N MET A 4 0.17 2.94 -12.20
CA MET A 4 -0.33 2.33 -10.97
C MET A 4 -1.85 2.48 -10.85
N ILE A 5 -2.40 3.63 -11.26
CA ILE A 5 -3.85 3.86 -11.31
C ILE A 5 -4.51 2.86 -12.28
N LYS A 6 -3.93 2.66 -13.47
CA LYS A 6 -4.41 1.65 -14.42
C LYS A 6 -4.34 0.23 -13.85
N ALA A 7 -3.25 -0.11 -13.17
CA ALA A 7 -3.11 -1.42 -12.52
C ALA A 7 -4.21 -1.61 -11.45
N ARG A 8 -4.47 -0.58 -10.64
CA ARG A 8 -5.54 -0.63 -9.63
C ARG A 8 -6.91 -0.81 -10.26
N GLN A 9 -7.21 -0.10 -11.35
CA GLN A 9 -8.44 -0.29 -12.13
C GLN A 9 -8.60 -1.71 -12.70
N GLN A 10 -7.50 -2.45 -12.87
CA GLN A 10 -7.50 -3.86 -13.28
C GLN A 10 -7.58 -4.85 -12.10
N GLY A 11 -7.78 -4.37 -10.87
CA GLY A 11 -7.88 -5.21 -9.68
C GLY A 11 -6.55 -5.50 -8.99
N ILE A 12 -5.42 -4.96 -9.47
CA ILE A 12 -4.10 -5.20 -8.89
C ILE A 12 -3.89 -4.29 -7.68
N GLN A 13 -3.53 -4.87 -6.53
CA GLN A 13 -3.24 -4.11 -5.31
C GLN A 13 -1.95 -3.29 -5.45
N VAL A 14 -1.99 -2.04 -5.00
CA VAL A 14 -0.86 -1.09 -5.07
C VAL A 14 -0.54 -0.60 -3.66
N VAL A 15 0.68 -0.84 -3.22
CA VAL A 15 1.20 -0.36 -1.93
C VAL A 15 2.29 0.67 -2.17
N ARG A 16 2.16 1.86 -1.56
CA ARG A 16 3.19 2.90 -1.54
C ARG A 16 4.14 2.70 -0.37
N SER A 17 5.42 2.55 -0.68
CA SER A 17 6.52 2.53 0.28
C SER A 17 7.61 3.53 -0.15
N SER A 18 8.69 3.67 0.61
CA SER A 18 9.75 4.66 0.39
C SER A 18 11.13 4.04 0.29
N ARG A 19 11.95 4.56 -0.64
CA ARG A 19 13.38 4.21 -0.78
C ARG A 19 14.30 4.89 0.24
N VAL A 20 13.78 5.83 1.04
CA VAL A 20 14.56 6.70 1.94
C VAL A 20 15.14 5.94 3.14
N GLY A 21 14.63 4.73 3.42
CA GLY A 21 15.19 3.80 4.42
C GLY A 21 14.66 4.01 5.84
N SER A 22 14.21 5.21 6.18
CA SER A 22 13.56 5.55 7.46
C SER A 22 12.41 6.54 7.27
N GLY A 23 11.52 6.60 8.27
CA GLY A 23 10.32 7.42 8.23
C GLY A 23 9.10 6.64 7.75
N SER A 24 7.92 7.26 7.84
CA SER A 24 6.66 6.67 7.42
C SER A 24 6.17 7.28 6.12
N VAL A 25 5.57 6.44 5.27
CA VAL A 25 4.71 6.88 4.17
C VAL A 25 3.31 7.11 4.72
N THR A 26 2.91 8.37 4.82
CA THR A 26 1.63 8.77 5.42
C THR A 26 0.50 8.87 4.40
N LEU A 27 -0.73 8.71 4.91
CA LEU A 27 -1.97 9.03 4.20
C LEU A 27 -2.12 10.56 4.03
N GLY A 28 -2.81 10.98 2.97
CA GLY A 28 -3.24 12.38 2.80
C GLY A 28 -2.10 13.38 2.60
N ALA A 29 -0.90 12.91 2.24
CA ALA A 29 0.23 13.75 1.88
C ALA A 29 0.16 14.17 0.39
N GLU A 30 1.23 13.96 -0.37
CA GLU A 30 1.30 14.35 -1.78
C GLU A 30 0.43 13.48 -2.73
N VAL A 31 -0.01 12.31 -2.26
CA VAL A 31 -0.84 11.36 -3.03
C VAL A 31 -2.18 11.18 -2.33
N ASP A 32 -3.24 11.30 -3.13
CA ASP A 32 -4.62 11.04 -2.72
C ASP A 32 -4.91 9.53 -2.79
N ASP A 33 -4.49 8.80 -1.76
CA ASP A 33 -4.63 7.33 -1.69
C ASP A 33 -6.09 6.88 -1.65
N GLU A 34 -6.95 7.66 -1.00
CA GLU A 34 -8.39 7.38 -0.90
C GLU A 34 -9.02 7.44 -2.29
N LYS A 35 -8.68 8.43 -3.10
CA LYS A 35 -9.14 8.54 -4.49
C LYS A 35 -8.64 7.41 -5.39
N TYR A 36 -7.39 6.98 -5.20
CA TYR A 36 -6.76 5.98 -6.07
C TYR A 36 -6.85 4.56 -5.54
N ASP A 37 -7.47 4.36 -4.39
CA ASP A 37 -7.57 3.07 -3.70
C ASP A 37 -6.20 2.40 -3.50
N PHE A 38 -5.22 3.21 -3.07
CA PHE A 38 -3.87 2.74 -2.76
C PHE A 38 -3.71 2.50 -1.26
N VAL A 39 -2.81 1.56 -0.93
CA VAL A 39 -2.42 1.29 0.44
C VAL A 39 -1.08 1.98 0.74
N VAL A 40 -0.93 2.56 1.92
CA VAL A 40 0.36 3.07 2.40
C VAL A 40 1.04 2.06 3.31
N ALA A 41 2.35 1.92 3.16
CA ALA A 41 3.14 0.97 3.91
C ALA A 41 3.50 1.42 5.33
N ASP A 42 3.06 2.62 5.74
CA ASP A 42 3.51 3.29 6.97
C ASP A 42 5.05 3.27 7.06
N ASN A 43 5.62 2.69 8.11
CA ASN A 43 7.05 2.63 8.39
C ASN A 43 7.77 1.47 7.65
N LEU A 44 7.05 0.62 6.92
CA LEU A 44 7.63 -0.54 6.26
C LEU A 44 8.35 -0.12 4.97
N ASN A 45 9.61 -0.54 4.87
CA ASN A 45 10.38 -0.43 3.63
C ASN A 45 9.82 -1.36 2.54
N PRO A 46 10.18 -1.17 1.26
CA PRO A 46 9.55 -1.90 0.15
C PRO A 46 9.68 -3.42 0.25
N GLN A 47 10.77 -3.90 0.87
CA GLN A 47 11.06 -5.32 1.00
C GLN A 47 10.14 -5.97 2.05
N LYS A 48 9.94 -5.29 3.18
CA LYS A 48 9.02 -5.73 4.24
C LYS A 48 7.55 -5.59 3.79
N SER A 49 7.21 -4.49 3.12
CA SER A 49 5.86 -4.28 2.57
C SER A 49 5.47 -5.38 1.59
N ARG A 50 6.41 -5.85 0.76
CA ARG A 50 6.17 -6.98 -0.14
C ARG A 50 5.77 -8.25 0.62
N ILE A 51 6.48 -8.58 1.70
CA ILE A 51 6.19 -9.77 2.50
C ILE A 51 4.80 -9.67 3.14
N LEU A 52 4.50 -8.53 3.76
CA LEU A 52 3.20 -8.32 4.38
C LEU A 52 2.06 -8.35 3.35
N LEU A 53 2.23 -7.72 2.20
CA LEU A 53 1.25 -7.75 1.12
C LEU A 53 1.02 -9.18 0.60
N MET A 54 2.09 -9.97 0.41
CA MET A 54 1.97 -11.38 0.00
C MET A 54 1.14 -12.19 1.01
N LEU A 55 1.34 -11.97 2.31
CA LEU A 55 0.56 -12.64 3.35
C LEU A 55 -0.89 -12.13 3.39
N ALA A 56 -1.10 -10.82 3.31
CA ALA A 56 -2.42 -10.21 3.33
C ALA A 56 -3.30 -10.74 2.18
N LEU A 57 -2.75 -10.86 0.99
CA LEU A 57 -3.43 -11.39 -0.20
C LEU A 57 -3.86 -12.86 -0.10
N THR A 58 -3.38 -13.61 0.90
CA THR A 58 -3.88 -14.98 1.15
C THR A 58 -5.23 -15.01 1.85
N LYS A 59 -5.64 -13.90 2.47
CA LYS A 59 -6.85 -13.80 3.30
C LYS A 59 -7.82 -12.71 2.84
N TYR A 60 -7.28 -11.60 2.34
CA TYR A 60 -8.04 -10.40 2.02
C TYR A 60 -7.81 -9.98 0.58
N SER A 61 -8.81 -9.33 0.00
CA SER A 61 -8.75 -8.79 -1.36
C SER A 61 -9.14 -7.32 -1.44
N ASP A 62 -9.77 -6.78 -0.39
CA ASP A 62 -10.11 -5.37 -0.26
C ASP A 62 -8.93 -4.57 0.30
N SER A 63 -8.78 -3.35 -0.21
CA SER A 63 -7.71 -2.43 0.18
C SER A 63 -7.81 -1.96 1.62
N ALA A 64 -9.02 -1.89 2.19
CA ALA A 64 -9.26 -1.42 3.55
C ALA A 64 -8.70 -2.39 4.61
N GLU A 65 -8.97 -3.69 4.49
CA GLU A 65 -8.39 -4.71 5.36
C GLU A 65 -6.88 -4.81 5.18
N ILE A 66 -6.39 -4.70 3.94
CA ILE A 66 -4.94 -4.66 3.68
C ILE A 66 -4.32 -3.43 4.37
N GLN A 67 -4.93 -2.25 4.24
CA GLN A 67 -4.46 -1.04 4.90
C GLN A 67 -4.47 -1.17 6.43
N ARG A 68 -5.50 -1.81 7.01
CA ARG A 68 -5.57 -2.11 8.44
C ARG A 68 -4.38 -2.96 8.88
N LEU A 69 -4.01 -3.98 8.12
CA LEU A 69 -2.83 -4.82 8.41
C LEU A 69 -1.53 -4.02 8.38
N PHE A 70 -1.36 -3.09 7.42
CA PHE A 70 -0.17 -2.23 7.34
C PHE A 70 -0.06 -1.21 8.48
N PHE A 71 -1.15 -0.92 9.19
CA PHE A 71 -1.11 -0.12 10.42
C PHE A 71 -0.94 -0.96 11.69
N GLU A 72 -1.27 -2.24 11.63
CA GLU A 72 -1.17 -3.16 12.76
C GLU A 72 0.23 -3.83 12.85
N TYR A 73 0.87 -4.12 11.72
CA TYR A 73 2.09 -4.92 11.60
C TYR A 73 3.17 -4.26 10.74
#